data_AF-A0A0M2VA51-F1
#
_entry.id   AF-A0A0M2VA51-F1
#
_cell.length_a   1.000
_cell.length_b   1.000
_cell.length_c   1.000
_cell.angle_alpha   90.00
_cell.angle_beta   90.00
_cell.angle_gamma   90.00
#
_symmetry.space_group_name_H-M   'P 1'
#
loop_
_entity.id
_entity.type
_entity.pdbx_description
1 polymer ?
#
loop_
_entity_poly.entity_id
_entity_poly.type
_entity_poly.pdbx_seq_one_letter_code
_entity_poly.pdbx_strand_id
1 'polypeptide(L)'
;MPYCQTAFQIVKLDQVESLLTVFAQECFIGGQAAHQLDDGTFSIDAGENDVRAIYDEDNTAIRFFCRYKRDMKFYDNKLQTFAAKHGIDIAVACLQLNSNNGGTIL
;
A
#
# COMPACT_ATOMS: atom_id res chain seq x y z
N MET A 1 -12.78 3.21 1.34
CA MET A 1 -11.64 2.73 2.13
C MET A 1 -10.52 3.74 2.03
N PRO A 2 -9.98 4.30 3.14
CA PRO A 2 -8.86 5.23 3.09
C PRO A 2 -7.59 4.57 2.52
N TYR A 3 -6.86 5.30 1.69
CA TYR A 3 -5.56 4.86 1.19
C TYR A 3 -4.49 4.95 2.28
N CYS A 4 -3.64 3.93 2.34
CA CYS A 4 -2.33 4.02 2.99
C CYS A 4 -1.50 5.12 2.33
N GLN A 5 -0.54 5.66 3.07
CA GLN A 5 0.39 6.65 2.53
C GLN A 5 1.49 6.00 1.69
N THR A 6 1.82 4.75 1.99
CA THR A 6 2.87 3.99 1.32
C THR A 6 2.30 3.31 0.08
N ALA A 7 2.95 3.56 -1.08
CA ALA A 7 2.73 2.83 -2.31
C ALA A 7 4.04 2.18 -2.76
N PHE A 8 3.96 0.99 -3.36
CA PHE A 8 5.13 0.29 -3.91
C PHE A 8 5.30 0.66 -5.37
N GLN A 9 6.45 1.19 -5.74
CA GLN A 9 6.74 1.50 -7.13
C GLN A 9 7.10 0.22 -7.87
N ILE A 10 6.48 -0.04 -9.02
CA ILE A 10 6.71 -1.27 -9.78
C ILE A 10 6.68 -1.01 -11.28
N VAL A 11 7.71 -1.51 -11.97
CA VAL A 11 7.94 -1.21 -13.40
C VAL A 11 7.04 -2.06 -14.30
N LYS A 12 6.54 -3.20 -13.81
CA LYS A 12 5.76 -4.14 -14.63
C LYS A 12 4.56 -4.72 -13.89
N LEU A 13 3.42 -4.77 -14.59
CA LEU A 13 2.16 -5.34 -14.09
C LEU A 13 2.28 -6.84 -13.77
N ASP A 14 3.08 -7.59 -14.52
CA ASP A 14 3.28 -9.04 -14.33
C ASP A 14 3.96 -9.39 -12.99
N GLN A 15 4.57 -8.41 -12.32
CA GLN A 15 5.19 -8.58 -11.01
C GLN A 15 4.24 -8.26 -9.84
N VAL A 16 3.07 -7.67 -10.10
CA VAL A 16 2.16 -7.20 -9.04
C VAL A 16 1.66 -8.35 -8.18
N GLU A 17 1.11 -9.40 -8.79
CA GLU A 17 0.51 -10.51 -8.04
C GLU A 17 1.57 -11.33 -7.27
N SER A 18 2.74 -11.54 -7.85
CA SER A 18 3.84 -12.26 -7.18
C SER A 18 4.38 -11.48 -6.00
N LEU A 19 4.56 -10.16 -6.15
CA LEU A 19 5.00 -9.29 -5.06
C LEU A 19 3.97 -9.25 -3.92
N LEU A 20 2.68 -9.10 -4.26
CA LEU A 20 1.60 -9.09 -3.28
C LEU A 20 1.44 -10.43 -2.58
N THR A 21 1.69 -11.54 -3.28
CA THR A 21 1.72 -12.88 -2.70
C THR A 21 2.81 -13.00 -1.63
N VAL A 22 4.02 -12.54 -1.93
CA VAL A 22 5.12 -12.54 -0.94
C VAL A 22 4.78 -11.65 0.24
N PHE A 23 4.20 -10.47 0.00
CA PHE A 23 3.74 -9.58 1.06
C PHE A 23 2.71 -10.26 1.96
N ALA A 24 1.67 -10.86 1.38
CA ALA A 24 0.60 -11.53 2.10
C ALA A 24 1.15 -12.67 2.98
N GLN A 25 1.98 -13.55 2.40
CA GLN A 25 2.54 -14.72 3.07
C GLN A 25 3.49 -14.36 4.22
N GLU A 26 4.29 -13.30 4.09
CA GLU A 26 5.24 -12.89 5.13
C GLU A 26 4.59 -12.04 6.23
N CYS A 27 3.60 -11.22 5.88
CA CYS A 27 3.12 -10.17 6.77
C CYS A 27 1.81 -10.49 7.50
N PHE A 28 1.09 -11.56 7.10
CA PHE A 28 -0.19 -11.95 7.69
C PHE A 28 -0.17 -13.38 8.19
N ILE A 29 -0.74 -13.60 9.37
CA ILE A 29 -0.90 -14.95 9.91
C ILE A 29 -1.87 -15.70 8.99
N GLY A 30 -1.44 -16.85 8.48
CA GLY A 30 -2.24 -17.60 7.50
C GLY A 30 -2.26 -16.99 6.09
N GLY A 31 -1.37 -16.03 5.81
CA GLY A 31 -1.24 -15.38 4.51
C GLY A 31 -1.21 -16.37 3.34
N GLN A 32 -2.08 -16.14 2.36
CA GLN A 32 -2.20 -16.95 1.14
C GLN A 32 -1.70 -16.17 -0.08
N ALA A 33 -1.68 -16.82 -1.24
CA ALA A 33 -1.44 -16.14 -2.49
C ALA A 33 -2.44 -14.98 -2.68
N ALA A 34 -1.91 -13.84 -3.11
CA ALA A 34 -2.74 -12.72 -3.52
C ALA A 34 -3.54 -13.15 -4.76
N HIS A 35 -4.78 -12.70 -4.85
CA HIS A 35 -5.60 -12.94 -6.03
C HIS A 35 -6.41 -11.69 -6.35
N GLN A 36 -6.61 -11.49 -7.66
CA GLN A 36 -7.40 -10.38 -8.15
C GLN A 36 -8.89 -10.64 -7.96
N LEU A 37 -9.62 -9.61 -7.58
CA LEU A 37 -11.07 -9.59 -7.40
C LEU A 37 -11.73 -8.98 -8.65
N ASP A 38 -13.05 -9.20 -8.77
CA ASP A 38 -13.85 -8.70 -9.91
C ASP A 38 -13.81 -7.17 -10.08
N ASP A 39 -13.49 -6.44 -9.01
CA ASP A 39 -13.35 -4.97 -9.00
C ASP A 39 -11.93 -4.49 -9.40
N GLY A 40 -11.05 -5.40 -9.81
CA GLY A 40 -9.67 -5.13 -10.20
C GLY A 40 -8.69 -4.99 -9.03
N THR A 41 -9.17 -5.05 -7.79
CA THR A 41 -8.34 -4.98 -6.58
C THR A 41 -7.81 -6.36 -6.21
N PHE A 42 -6.83 -6.42 -5.31
CA PHE A 42 -6.23 -7.66 -4.84
C PHE A 42 -6.56 -7.90 -3.37
N SER A 43 -6.97 -9.13 -3.04
CA SER A 43 -7.04 -9.62 -1.67
C SER A 43 -5.63 -10.04 -1.22
N ILE A 44 -5.17 -9.52 -0.08
CA ILE A 44 -3.76 -9.66 0.37
C ILE A 44 -3.60 -9.94 1.87
N ASP A 45 -4.70 -10.18 2.59
CA ASP A 45 -4.74 -10.24 4.05
C ASP A 45 -5.45 -11.49 4.59
N ALA A 46 -5.29 -12.60 3.87
CA ALA A 46 -5.90 -13.90 4.20
C ALA A 46 -7.44 -13.88 4.23
N GLY A 47 -8.08 -12.92 3.55
CA GLY A 47 -9.54 -12.86 3.39
C GLY A 47 -10.25 -12.06 4.49
N GLU A 48 -9.53 -11.47 5.43
CA GLU A 48 -10.09 -10.59 6.47
C GLU A 48 -10.67 -9.29 5.90
N ASN A 49 -10.18 -8.87 4.72
CA ASN A 49 -10.67 -7.70 3.99
C ASN A 49 -10.48 -6.38 4.78
N ASP A 50 -9.44 -6.32 5.59
CA ASP A 50 -8.96 -5.14 6.31
C ASP A 50 -7.99 -4.30 5.48
N VAL A 51 -7.28 -4.91 4.51
CA VAL A 51 -6.42 -4.20 3.56
C VAL A 51 -6.45 -4.86 2.18
N ARG A 52 -6.54 -4.03 1.14
CA ARG A 52 -6.45 -4.45 -0.25
C ARG A 52 -5.39 -3.65 -0.99
N ALA A 53 -4.99 -4.18 -2.14
CA ALA A 53 -4.12 -3.50 -3.09
C ALA A 53 -4.83 -3.21 -4.42
N ILE A 54 -4.36 -2.20 -5.14
CA ILE A 54 -4.76 -1.91 -6.52
C ILE A 54 -3.52 -1.45 -7.28
N TYR A 55 -3.38 -1.88 -8.54
CA TYR A 55 -2.36 -1.35 -9.42
C TYR A 55 -2.85 -0.04 -10.04
N ASP A 56 -2.10 1.02 -9.84
CA ASP A 56 -2.29 2.35 -10.40
C ASP A 56 -1.39 2.44 -11.64
N GLU A 57 -1.97 2.16 -12.81
CA GLU A 57 -1.26 2.12 -14.10
C GLU A 57 -0.62 3.47 -14.45
N ASP A 58 -1.31 4.57 -14.17
CA ASP A 58 -0.85 5.93 -14.46
C ASP A 58 0.44 6.27 -13.70
N ASN A 59 0.58 5.76 -12.48
CA ASN A 59 1.73 6.02 -11.61
C ASN A 59 2.72 4.86 -11.54
N THR A 60 2.46 3.76 -12.25
CA THR A 60 3.25 2.52 -12.19
C THR A 60 3.50 2.07 -10.74
N ALA A 61 2.45 2.02 -9.94
CA ALA A 61 2.55 1.78 -8.51
C ALA A 61 1.44 0.88 -7.98
N ILE A 62 1.73 0.14 -6.92
CA ILE A 62 0.74 -0.58 -6.14
C ILE A 62 0.32 0.30 -4.97
N ARG A 63 -0.96 0.63 -4.91
CA ARG A 63 -1.55 1.39 -3.83
C ARG A 63 -2.33 0.48 -2.90
N PHE A 64 -2.32 0.83 -1.63
CA PHE A 64 -2.99 0.06 -0.59
C PHE A 64 -4.09 0.90 0.03
N PHE A 65 -5.22 0.28 0.37
CA PHE A 65 -6.26 0.95 1.14
C PHE A 65 -6.80 0.05 2.24
N CYS A 66 -6.96 0.65 3.40
CA CYS A 66 -7.41 0.00 4.62
C CYS A 66 -8.93 0.10 4.73
N ARG A 67 -9.56 -0.89 5.33
CA ARG A 67 -10.98 -0.83 5.69
C ARG A 67 -11.27 0.31 6.66
N TYR A 68 -10.41 0.47 7.67
CA TYR A 68 -10.56 1.50 8.71
C TYR A 68 -9.36 2.45 8.77
N LYS A 69 -9.65 3.74 8.92
CA LYS A 69 -8.63 4.81 9.03
C LYS A 69 -7.72 4.64 10.26
N ARG A 70 -8.26 4.10 11.35
CA ARG A 70 -7.51 3.87 12.60
C ARG A 70 -6.34 2.89 12.43
N ASP A 71 -6.46 1.95 11.50
CA ASP A 71 -5.48 0.89 11.26
C ASP A 71 -4.47 1.28 10.17
N MET A 72 -4.69 2.41 9.49
CA MET A 72 -3.84 2.90 8.40
C MET A 72 -2.37 3.03 8.81
N LYS A 73 -2.09 3.59 10.00
CA LYS A 73 -0.71 3.71 10.50
C LYS A 73 -0.05 2.35 10.75
N PHE A 74 -0.83 1.36 11.21
CA PHE A 74 -0.34 0.01 11.43
C PHE A 74 0.06 -0.64 10.09
N TYR A 75 -0.79 -0.50 9.06
CA TYR A 75 -0.52 -1.03 7.73
C TYR A 75 0.60 -0.26 7.01
N ASP A 76 0.68 1.06 7.12
CA ASP A 76 1.79 1.84 6.57
C ASP A 76 3.14 1.37 7.13
N ASN A 77 3.25 1.17 8.45
CA ASN A 77 4.47 0.66 9.06
C ASN A 77 4.84 -0.74 8.52
N LYS A 78 3.84 -1.60 8.34
CA LYS A 78 4.02 -2.96 7.80
C LYS A 78 4.50 -2.92 6.34
N LEU A 79 3.90 -2.05 5.51
CA LEU A 79 4.29 -1.83 4.12
C LEU A 79 5.72 -1.30 4.01
N GLN A 80 6.07 -0.29 4.81
CA GLN A 80 7.42 0.28 4.83
C GLN A 80 8.47 -0.74 5.28
N THR A 81 8.17 -1.54 6.31
CA THR A 81 9.07 -2.59 6.80
C THR A 81 9.31 -3.65 5.74
N PHE A 82 8.24 -4.08 5.06
CA PHE A 82 8.35 -5.02 3.95
C PHE A 82 9.17 -4.45 2.78
N ALA A 83 8.88 -3.21 2.39
CA ALA A 83 9.60 -2.54 1.30
C ALA A 83 11.09 -2.42 1.58
N ALA A 84 11.46 -1.98 2.80
CA ALA A 84 12.85 -1.91 3.21
C ALA A 84 13.56 -3.27 3.22
N LYS A 85 12.87 -4.34 3.64
CA LYS A 85 13.40 -5.70 3.66
C LYS A 85 13.71 -6.23 2.25
N HIS A 86 12.87 -5.91 1.27
CA HIS A 86 12.94 -6.46 -0.09
C HIS A 86 13.53 -5.48 -1.12
N GLY A 87 13.97 -4.29 -0.69
CA GLY A 87 14.56 -3.28 -1.58
C GLY A 87 13.55 -2.71 -2.58
N ILE A 88 12.29 -2.54 -2.15
CA ILE A 88 11.20 -1.99 -2.97
C ILE A 88 11.19 -0.48 -2.78
N ASP A 89 11.24 0.25 -3.90
CA ASP A 89 11.07 1.70 -3.88
C ASP A 89 9.64 2.05 -3.47
N ILE A 90 9.51 3.01 -2.55
CA ILE A 90 8.21 3.48 -2.08
C ILE A 90 7.95 4.92 -2.53
N ALA A 91 6.74 5.17 -3.01
CA ALA A 91 6.20 6.51 -3.07
C ALA A 91 5.43 6.75 -1.77
N VAL A 92 5.84 7.75 -1.01
CA VAL A 92 5.03 8.24 0.11
C VAL A 92 4.11 9.30 -0.47
N ALA A 93 2.80 9.04 -0.43
CA ALA A 93 1.83 10.10 -0.55
C ALA A 93 2.06 11.05 0.62
N CYS A 94 2.92 12.04 0.41
CA CYS A 94 3.02 13.16 1.30
C CYS A 94 1.61 13.70 1.39
N LEU A 95 0.95 13.53 2.55
CA LEU A 95 -0.17 14.40 2.88
C LEU A 95 0.38 15.79 2.62
N GLN A 96 -0.14 16.47 1.60
CA GLN A 96 0.04 17.89 1.43
C GLN A 96 -0.50 18.51 2.73
N LEU A 97 0.37 18.62 3.74
CA LEU A 97 0.19 19.54 4.84
C LEU A 97 0.33 20.90 4.18
N ASN A 98 -0.79 21.40 3.67
CA ASN A 98 -0.97 22.82 3.45
C ASN A 98 -0.83 23.52 4.81
N SER A 99 0.41 23.75 5.25
CA SER A 99 0.72 24.84 6.16
C SER A 99 0.97 26.07 5.30
N ASN A 100 -0.11 26.59 4.70
CA ASN A 100 -0.09 27.95 4.18
C ASN A 100 -0.26 28.92 5.35
N ASN A 101 0.84 29.61 5.63
CA ASN A 101 0.96 30.98 6.10
C ASN A 101 0.60 31.34 7.54
N GLY A 102 1.65 31.58 8.31
CA GLY A 102 1.67 32.44 9.50
C GLY A 102 3.09 32.89 9.85
N GLY A 103 3.92 33.23 8.86
CA GLY A 103 5.28 33.72 9.03
C GLY A 103 5.38 35.20 8.65
N THR A 104 5.39 36.05 9.67
CA THR A 104 5.62 37.50 9.64
C THR A 104 6.80 37.92 8.76
N ILE A 105 6.61 38.95 7.93
CA ILE A 105 7.69 39.83 7.48
C ILE A 105 7.26 41.28 7.74
N LEU A 106 7.98 41.89 8.67
CA LEU A 106 8.20 43.32 9.00
C LEU A 106 7.00 44.28 9.02
#